data_AF-A0AAD8BEK8-F1
#
_entry.id   AF-A0AAD8BEK8-F1
#
_cell.length_a   1.000
_cell.length_b   1.000
_cell.length_c   1.000
_cell.angle_alpha   90.00
_cell.angle_beta   90.00
_cell.angle_gamma   90.00
#
_symmetry.space_group_name_H-M   'P 1'
#
loop_
_entity.id
_entity.type
_entity.pdbx_description
1 polymer ?
#
loop_
_entity_poly.entity_id
_entity_poly.type
_entity_poly.pdbx_seq_one_letter_code
_entity_poly.pdbx_strand_id
1 'polypeptide(L)'
;MHNIVAIVTCETYVAGETYVAGETYVAGKTYVAGETCVAGESYVAGESYGASESYVAGETYVAGETYVAGETYMAGETYVSGETYVAGETYMAGESYVAGETYMAGESYV
;
A
#
# COMPACT_ATOMS: atom_id res chain seq x y z
N MET A 1 -11.65 -17.62 9.44
CA MET A 1 -10.50 -17.14 8.65
C MET A 1 -10.78 -17.49 7.21
N HIS A 2 -11.38 -16.58 6.46
CA HIS A 2 -11.56 -16.79 5.03
C HIS A 2 -10.28 -16.33 4.34
N ASN A 3 -9.66 -17.22 3.56
CA ASN A 3 -8.67 -16.84 2.56
C ASN A 3 -9.46 -16.07 1.49
N ILE A 4 -9.54 -14.75 1.66
CA ILE A 4 -10.22 -13.88 0.69
C ILE A 4 -9.17 -13.54 -0.34
N VAL A 5 -9.23 -14.20 -1.50
CA VAL A 5 -8.61 -13.65 -2.69
C VAL A 5 -9.49 -12.48 -3.13
N ALA A 6 -9.15 -11.26 -2.72
CA ALA A 6 -9.85 -10.07 -3.18
C ALA A 6 -9.22 -9.62 -4.49
N ILE A 7 -9.99 -9.69 -5.58
CA ILE A 7 -9.60 -9.21 -6.89
C ILE A 7 -10.45 -7.99 -7.22
N VAL A 8 -9.79 -6.84 -7.38
CA VAL A 8 -10.41 -5.57 -7.76
C VAL A 8 -9.75 -5.09 -9.04
N THR A 9 -10.53 -4.83 -10.10
CA THR A 9 -10.00 -4.51 -11.44
C THR A 9 -10.63 -3.26 -12.08
N CYS A 10 -11.32 -2.45 -11.27
CA CYS A 10 -11.98 -1.22 -11.69
C CYS A 10 -11.69 -0.07 -10.72
N GLU A 11 -12.17 1.12 -11.06
CA GLU A 11 -12.11 2.26 -10.15
C GLU A 11 -12.80 1.94 -8.82
N THR A 12 -12.06 2.08 -7.72
CA THR A 12 -12.51 1.62 -6.41
C THR A 12 -12.26 2.69 -5.35
N TYR A 13 -13.26 2.88 -4.50
CA TYR A 13 -13.22 3.81 -3.38
C TYR A 13 -13.47 3.03 -2.09
N VAL A 14 -12.50 3.07 -1.17
CA VAL A 14 -12.60 2.47 0.16
C VAL A 14 -12.51 3.58 1.20
N ALA A 15 -13.45 3.61 2.14
CA ALA A 15 -13.51 4.62 3.19
C ALA A 15 -13.84 3.99 4.55
N GLY A 16 -13.18 4.49 5.59
CA GLY A 16 -13.35 4.00 6.97
C GLY A 16 -12.39 2.87 7.33
N GLU A 17 -12.65 2.20 8.44
CA GLU A 17 -11.79 1.10 8.92
C GLU A 17 -11.91 -0.13 8.04
N THR A 18 -10.79 -0.56 7.44
CA THR A 18 -10.75 -1.72 6.54
C THR A 18 -9.70 -2.72 6.99
N TYR A 19 -10.10 -4.00 7.06
CA TYR A 19 -9.21 -5.11 7.40
C TYR A 19 -9.21 -6.15 6.27
N VAL A 20 -8.04 -6.40 5.68
CA VAL A 20 -7.84 -7.38 4.62
C VAL A 20 -6.82 -8.42 5.09
N ALA A 21 -7.12 -9.69 4.86
CA ALA A 21 -6.24 -10.80 5.19
C ALA A 21 -6.19 -11.84 4.06
N GLY A 22 -4.99 -12.34 3.77
CA GLY A 22 -4.74 -13.30 2.69
C GLY A 22 -4.10 -12.66 1.46
N GLU A 23 -4.22 -13.32 0.32
CA GLU A 23 -3.69 -12.82 -0.95
C GLU A 23 -4.63 -11.77 -1.58
N THR A 24 -4.09 -10.60 -1.93
CA THR A 24 -4.88 -9.48 -2.44
C THR A 24 -4.35 -8.99 -3.78
N TYR A 25 -5.23 -8.76 -4.76
CA TYR A 25 -4.88 -8.23 -6.07
C TYR A 25 -5.74 -7.01 -6.40
N VAL A 26 -5.11 -5.85 -6.50
CA VAL A 26 -5.75 -4.58 -6.83
C VAL A 26 -5.15 -4.06 -8.13
N ALA A 27 -6.00 -3.80 -9.12
CA ALA A 27 -5.62 -3.24 -10.40
C ALA A 27 -6.52 -2.06 -10.80
N GLY A 28 -5.94 -1.02 -11.38
CA GLY A 28 -6.66 0.15 -11.88
C GLY A 28 -6.47 1.38 -10.99
N LYS A 29 -7.47 2.27 -10.95
CA LYS A 29 -7.44 3.48 -10.11
C LYS A 29 -8.06 3.17 -8.75
N THR A 30 -7.30 3.36 -7.67
CA THR A 30 -7.78 3.06 -6.31
C THR A 30 -7.62 4.26 -5.39
N TYR A 31 -8.68 4.55 -4.63
CA TYR A 31 -8.70 5.59 -3.61
C TYR A 31 -9.03 4.98 -2.25
N VAL A 32 -8.15 5.15 -1.27
CA VAL A 32 -8.31 4.64 0.09
C VAL A 32 -8.22 5.80 1.08
N ALA A 33 -9.21 5.88 1.98
CA ALA A 33 -9.23 6.87 3.05
C ALA A 33 -9.66 6.24 4.38
N GLY A 34 -9.06 6.67 5.48
CA GLY A 34 -9.30 6.09 6.81
C GLY A 34 -8.36 4.94 7.13
N GLU A 35 -8.51 4.31 8.30
CA GLU A 35 -7.55 3.32 8.78
C GLU A 35 -7.61 2.01 7.99
N THR A 36 -6.46 1.54 7.51
CA THR A 36 -6.38 0.30 6.73
C THR A 36 -5.35 -0.65 7.31
N CYS A 37 -5.74 -1.91 7.52
CA CYS A 37 -4.87 -2.99 7.95
C CYS A 37 -4.88 -4.11 6.91
N VAL A 38 -3.72 -4.42 6.35
CA VAL A 38 -3.53 -5.49 5.36
C VAL A 38 -2.52 -6.50 5.91
N ALA A 39 -2.89 -7.78 5.90
CA ALA A 39 -2.02 -8.88 6.32
C ALA A 39 -1.97 -9.98 5.26
N GLY A 40 -0.78 -10.36 4.80
CA GLY A 40 -0.58 -11.38 3.77
C GLY A 40 0.10 -10.80 2.53
N GLU A 41 -0.01 -11.53 1.41
CA GLU A 41 0.57 -11.09 0.14
C GLU A 41 -0.35 -10.09 -0.56
N SER A 42 0.21 -8.97 -1.03
CA SER A 42 -0.55 -7.92 -1.70
C SER A 42 0.12 -7.49 -3.00
N TYR A 43 -0.67 -7.41 -4.06
CA TYR A 43 -0.25 -6.95 -5.38
C TYR A 43 -1.12 -5.75 -5.79
N VAL A 44 -0.51 -4.60 -5.97
CA VAL A 44 -1.16 -3.35 -6.39
C VAL A 44 -0.58 -2.89 -7.72
N ALA A 45 -1.42 -2.74 -8.73
CA ALA A 45 -1.03 -2.29 -10.06
C ALA A 45 -1.89 -1.11 -10.54
N GLY A 46 -1.28 -0.05 -11.05
CA GLY A 46 -1.98 1.11 -11.61
C GLY A 46 -1.77 2.39 -10.80
N GLU A 47 -2.79 3.25 -10.78
CA GLU A 47 -2.75 4.50 -10.01
C GLU A 47 -3.40 4.28 -8.64
N SER A 48 -2.68 4.54 -7.56
CA SER A 48 -3.22 4.42 -6.21
C SER A 48 -3.04 5.71 -5.41
N TYR A 49 -4.09 6.06 -4.65
CA TYR A 49 -4.13 7.23 -3.79
C TYR A 49 -4.61 6.80 -2.40
N GLY A 50 -3.73 6.88 -1.41
CA GLY A 50 -4.03 6.65 0.00
C GLY A 50 -3.93 7.94 0.79
N ALA A 51 -4.94 8.26 1.60
CA ALA A 51 -4.91 9.33 2.59
C ALA A 51 -5.38 8.76 3.94
N SER A 52 -4.46 8.12 4.66
CA SER A 52 -4.79 7.18 5.72
C SER A 52 -3.65 6.91 6.67
N GLU A 53 -3.99 6.42 7.86
CA GLU A 53 -3.10 5.60 8.66
C GLU A 53 -3.18 4.16 8.13
N SER A 54 -2.05 3.55 7.80
CA SER A 54 -2.03 2.25 7.11
C SER A 54 -1.00 1.30 7.72
N TYR A 55 -1.43 0.08 8.01
CA TYR A 55 -0.61 -0.99 8.53
C TYR A 55 -0.59 -2.13 7.51
N VAL A 56 0.57 -2.45 6.97
CA VAL A 56 0.75 -3.52 5.99
C VAL A 56 1.78 -4.52 6.54
N ALA A 57 1.38 -5.79 6.63
CA ALA A 57 2.23 -6.87 7.11
C ALA A 57 2.25 -8.02 6.10
N GLY A 58 3.44 -8.42 5.64
CA GLY A 58 3.63 -9.50 4.66
C GLY A 58 4.41 -9.04 3.43
N GLU A 59 4.29 -9.78 2.34
CA GLU A 59 4.93 -9.42 1.07
C GLU A 59 4.03 -8.46 0.28
N THR A 60 4.58 -7.32 -0.13
CA THR A 60 3.84 -6.31 -0.89
C THR A 60 4.57 -5.97 -2.18
N TYR A 61 3.84 -6.01 -3.29
CA TYR A 61 4.31 -5.64 -4.62
C TYR A 61 3.45 -4.49 -5.15
N VAL A 62 4.08 -3.34 -5.40
CA VAL A 62 3.42 -2.15 -5.95
C VAL A 62 4.03 -1.81 -7.30
N ALA A 63 3.18 -1.63 -8.31
CA ALA A 63 3.58 -1.25 -9.66
C ALA A 63 2.70 -0.10 -10.18
N GLY A 64 3.31 1.00 -10.60
CA GLY A 64 2.61 2.15 -11.18
C GLY A 64 2.81 3.43 -10.37
N GLU A 65 1.84 4.34 -10.47
CA GLU A 65 1.89 5.63 -9.76
C GLU A 65 1.18 5.50 -8.40
N THR A 66 1.89 5.82 -7.33
CA THR A 66 1.37 5.68 -5.96
C THR A 66 1.54 6.98 -5.20
N TYR A 67 0.44 7.45 -4.61
CA TYR A 67 0.41 8.63 -3.76
C TYR A 67 -0.08 8.21 -2.38
N VAL A 68 0.75 8.37 -1.36
CA VAL A 68 0.40 8.06 0.03
C VAL A 68 0.54 9.32 0.87
N ALA A 69 -0.51 9.67 1.59
CA ALA A 69 -0.53 10.72 2.59
C ALA A 69 -0.95 10.16 3.95
N GLY A 70 -0.26 10.55 5.02
CA GLY A 70 -0.52 10.06 6.38
C GLY A 70 0.60 9.17 6.92
N GLU A 71 0.30 8.39 7.95
CA GLU A 71 1.24 7.48 8.60
C GLU A 71 1.16 6.08 7.97
N THR A 72 2.30 5.51 7.58
CA THR A 72 2.36 4.16 7.00
C THR A 72 3.34 3.30 7.75
N TYR A 73 2.89 2.14 8.21
CA TYR A 73 3.69 1.12 8.87
C TYR A 73 3.73 -0.12 7.97
N MET A 74 4.92 -0.48 7.50
CA MET A 74 5.16 -1.67 6.69
C MET A 74 6.05 -2.65 7.45
N ALA A 75 5.62 -3.90 7.51
CA ALA A 75 6.41 -5.00 8.06
C ALA A 75 6.49 -6.16 7.05
N GLY A 76 7.69 -6.64 6.74
CA GLY A 76 7.93 -7.69 5.74
C GLY A 76 8.67 -7.19 4.51
N GLU A 77 8.53 -7.91 3.39
CA GLU A 77 9.22 -7.56 2.14
C GLU A 77 8.34 -6.65 1.29
N THR A 78 8.90 -5.53 0.82
CA THR A 78 8.20 -4.59 -0.06
C THR A 78 8.97 -4.38 -1.35
N TYR A 79 8.29 -4.54 -2.48
CA TYR A 79 8.81 -4.28 -3.82
C TYR A 79 7.98 -3.19 -4.47
N VAL A 80 8.60 -2.05 -4.80
CA VAL A 80 7.92 -0.92 -5.43
C VAL A 80 8.55 -0.65 -6.78
N SER A 81 7.72 -0.52 -7.81
CA SER A 81 8.13 -0.11 -9.15
C SER A 81 7.23 1.01 -9.68
N GLY A 82 7.82 1.98 -10.36
CA GLY A 82 7.11 3.18 -10.84
C GLY A 82 7.34 4.42 -9.97
N GLU A 83 6.46 5.41 -10.08
CA GLU A 83 6.58 6.67 -9.34
C GLU A 83 5.84 6.60 -8.02
N THR A 84 6.52 6.91 -6.91
CA THR A 84 5.93 6.92 -5.58
C THR A 84 6.09 8.28 -4.92
N TYR A 85 4.98 8.83 -4.43
CA TYR A 85 4.92 10.08 -3.70
C TYR A 85 4.41 9.80 -2.29
N VAL A 86 5.21 10.13 -1.28
CA VAL A 86 4.86 9.93 0.12
C VAL A 86 4.87 11.26 0.85
N ALA A 87 3.76 11.60 1.50
CA ALA A 87 3.60 12.78 2.34
C ALA A 87 3.18 12.37 3.76
N GLY A 88 4.10 12.37 4.71
CA GLY A 88 3.85 11.92 6.08
C GLY A 88 4.96 11.01 6.61
N GLU A 89 4.65 10.23 7.64
CA GLU A 89 5.64 9.37 8.30
C GLU A 89 5.54 7.95 7.75
N THR A 90 6.69 7.34 7.45
CA THR A 90 6.77 5.94 7.02
C THR A 90 7.70 5.17 7.93
N TYR A 91 7.21 4.06 8.45
CA TYR A 91 7.96 3.12 9.28
C TYR A 91 8.05 1.79 8.55
N MET A 92 9.26 1.27 8.41
CA MET A 92 9.52 0.06 7.65
C MET A 92 10.34 -0.92 8.47
N ALA A 93 9.76 -2.07 8.78
CA ALA A 93 10.42 -3.18 9.46
C ALA A 93 10.54 -4.36 8.49
N GLY A 94 11.65 -4.44 7.76
CA GLY A 94 11.90 -5.52 6.79
C GLY A 94 12.76 -5.08 5.63
N GLU A 95 12.68 -5.81 4.52
CA GLU A 95 13.43 -5.47 3.30
C GLU A 95 12.55 -4.66 2.35
N SER A 96 13.17 -3.68 1.68
CA SER A 96 12.50 -2.90 0.65
C SER A 96 13.37 -2.72 -0.57
N TYR A 97 12.75 -2.95 -1.72
CA TYR A 97 13.34 -2.86 -3.03
C TYR A 97 12.53 -1.88 -3.86
N VAL A 98 13.15 -0.75 -4.21
CA VAL A 98 12.51 0.30 -5.00
C VAL A 98 13.19 0.40 -6.37
N ALA A 99 12.42 0.14 -7.41
CA ALA A 99 12.81 0.28 -8.82
C ALA A 99 11.96 1.37 -9.47
N GLY A 100 12.30 2.63 -9.21
CA GLY A 100 11.55 3.79 -9.70
C GLY A 100 11.95 5.08 -9.01
N GLU A 101 11.16 6.13 -9.24
CA GLU A 101 11.36 7.44 -8.61
C GLU A 101 10.53 7.52 -7.33
N THR A 102 11.18 7.90 -6.21
CA THR A 102 10.49 8.13 -4.93
C THR A 102 10.67 9.57 -4.50
N TYR A 103 9.55 10.24 -4.28
CA TYR A 103 9.48 11.59 -3.73
C TYR A 103 8.89 11.52 -2.33
N MET A 104 9.65 11.96 -1.33
CA MET A 104 9.22 11.94 0.06
C MET A 104 9.19 13.35 0.64
N ALA A 105 8.04 13.74 1.17
CA ALA A 105 7.80 14.94 1.95
C ALA A 105 7.35 14.52 3.35
N GLY A 106 8.31 14.17 4.20
CA GLY A 106 8.06 13.66 5.55
C GLY A 106 9.27 12.91 6.10
N GLU A 107 9.04 12.05 7.08
CA GLU A 107 10.09 11.28 7.74
C GLU A 107 9.97 9.80 7.40
N SER A 108 11.12 9.16 7.14
CA SER A 108 11.21 7.71 6.95
C SER A 108 12.07 7.08 8.04
N TYR A 109 11.57 5.99 8.59
CA TYR A 109 12.21 5.17 9.61
C TYR A 109 12.34 3.74 9.07
N VAL A 110 13.54 3.17 9.21
CA VAL A 110 13.88 1.79 8.85
C VAL A 110 14.52 1.11 10.05
#